data_AF-A0A172QVP2-F1
#
_entry.id   AF-A0A172QVP2-F1
#
_cell.length_a   1.000
_cell.length_b   1.000
_cell.length_c   1.000
_cell.angle_alpha   90.00
_cell.angle_beta   90.00
_cell.angle_gamma   90.00
#
_symmetry.space_group_name_H-M   'P 1'
#
loop_
_entity.id
_entity.type
_entity.pdbx_description
1 polymer ?
#
loop_
_entity_poly.entity_id
_entity_poly.type
_entity_poly.pdbx_seq_one_letter_code
_entity_poly.pdbx_strand_id
1 'polypeptide(L)'
;MEKRSVVMYASGKHKGITLNSKLYRVKWWNLPVSEIGIFVVGVILELSNPDLRSDLNQLGGFLNIAGFSALIAGLPLLFVPLRVLWVDACFIVIGLALTLYFGSFLDGSYIFLNLFLILGLGMFVSGITYALRRSLARRFVA
;
A
#
# COMPACT_ATOMS: atom_id res chain seq x y z
N MET A 1 23.49 66.77 16.72
CA MET A 1 23.39 65.54 17.54
C MET A 1 22.85 64.44 16.66
N GLU A 2 23.75 63.64 16.07
CA GLU A 2 23.43 62.61 15.08
C GLU A 2 23.64 61.24 15.73
N LYS A 3 22.54 60.49 15.94
CA LYS A 3 22.58 59.17 16.56
C LYS A 3 23.12 58.14 15.55
N ARG A 4 24.41 57.79 15.69
CA ARG A 4 24.96 56.56 15.11
C ARG A 4 24.26 55.36 15.74
N SER A 5 23.44 54.65 14.95
CA SER A 5 22.99 53.31 15.29
C SER A 5 23.86 52.32 14.54
N VAL A 6 24.86 51.81 15.26
CA VAL A 6 25.55 50.57 14.94
C VAL A 6 24.53 49.46 15.18
N VAL A 7 24.06 48.78 14.14
CA VAL A 7 23.37 47.50 14.29
C VAL A 7 24.12 46.45 13.51
N MET A 8 24.66 45.52 14.30
CA MET A 8 25.47 44.37 13.95
C MET A 8 24.87 43.53 12.80
N TYR A 9 25.76 43.05 11.94
CA TYR A 9 25.54 41.92 11.06
C TYR A 9 25.18 40.68 11.87
N ALA A 10 23.88 40.35 11.95
CA ALA A 10 23.45 39.00 12.26
C ALA A 10 23.40 38.22 10.95
N SER A 11 24.52 37.59 10.62
CA SER A 11 24.63 36.46 9.69
C SER A 11 23.79 35.29 10.22
N GLY A 12 22.48 35.41 10.04
CA GLY A 12 21.51 34.36 10.29
C GLY A 12 21.06 33.85 8.95
N LYS A 13 21.66 32.74 8.48
CA LYS A 13 21.07 31.88 7.45
C LYS A 13 19.67 31.49 7.93
N HIS A 14 18.66 32.32 7.65
CA HIS A 14 17.32 31.85 7.45
C HIS A 14 17.41 30.99 6.19
N LYS A 15 17.79 29.72 6.39
CA LYS A 15 17.32 28.63 5.55
C LYS A 15 15.82 28.79 5.56
N GLY A 16 15.29 29.50 4.57
CA GLY A 16 13.89 29.42 4.21
C GLY A 16 13.59 27.93 4.22
N ILE A 17 12.70 27.53 5.12
CA ILE A 17 12.22 26.16 5.16
C ILE A 17 11.56 25.99 3.80
N THR A 18 12.30 25.46 2.85
CA THR A 18 11.79 24.97 1.59
C THR A 18 11.01 23.72 1.93
N LEU A 19 9.84 23.93 2.53
CA LEU A 19 8.79 22.98 2.86
C LEU A 19 8.15 22.38 1.59
N ASN A 20 8.84 22.48 0.45
CA ASN A 20 8.30 22.33 -0.88
C ASN A 20 9.35 21.68 -1.81
N SER A 21 9.24 20.36 -1.99
CA SER A 21 9.50 19.64 -3.26
C SER A 21 9.67 18.13 -3.05
N LYS A 22 10.35 17.68 -1.98
CA LYS A 22 10.60 16.23 -1.76
C LYS A 22 9.44 15.49 -1.08
N LEU A 23 8.79 16.07 -0.05
CA LEU A 23 7.71 15.39 0.68
C LEU A 23 6.38 15.32 -0.10
N TYR A 24 6.04 16.38 -0.87
CA TYR A 24 4.82 16.42 -1.67
C TYR A 24 4.86 15.45 -2.86
N ARG A 25 6.06 15.24 -3.44
CA ARG A 25 6.28 14.25 -4.50
C ARG A 25 6.11 12.82 -4.00
N VAL A 26 6.24 12.59 -2.69
CA VAL A 26 6.16 11.27 -2.04
C VAL A 26 4.73 10.87 -1.66
N LYS A 27 3.83 11.83 -1.43
CA LYS A 27 2.43 11.54 -1.01
C LYS A 27 1.64 10.77 -2.07
N TRP A 28 1.84 11.10 -3.36
CA TRP A 28 1.18 10.40 -4.48
C TRP A 28 1.67 8.96 -4.68
N TRP A 29 2.92 8.66 -4.30
CA TRP A 29 3.47 7.29 -4.38
C TRP A 29 2.86 6.33 -3.36
N ASN A 30 2.18 6.85 -2.33
CA ASN A 30 1.54 6.01 -1.32
C ASN A 30 0.09 5.64 -1.69
N LEU A 31 -0.48 6.19 -2.76
CA LEU A 31 -1.84 5.85 -3.20
C LEU A 31 -1.93 4.38 -3.63
N PRO A 32 -3.01 3.66 -3.30
CA PRO A 32 -3.16 2.23 -3.55
C PRO A 32 -3.51 1.92 -5.02
N VAL A 33 -2.74 2.49 -5.95
CA VAL A 33 -2.98 2.38 -7.40
C VAL A 33 -2.84 0.94 -7.87
N SER A 34 -1.89 0.18 -7.30
CA SER A 34 -1.67 -1.21 -7.66
C SER A 34 -2.82 -2.11 -7.24
N GLU A 35 -3.38 -1.88 -6.05
CA GLU A 35 -4.51 -2.62 -5.51
C GLU A 35 -5.79 -2.32 -6.30
N ILE A 36 -6.03 -1.05 -6.63
CA ILE A 36 -7.11 -0.65 -7.54
C ILE A 36 -6.93 -1.32 -8.91
N GLY A 37 -5.70 -1.35 -9.44
CA GLY A 37 -5.40 -2.02 -10.71
C GLY A 37 -5.73 -3.51 -10.69
N ILE A 38 -5.32 -4.22 -9.64
CA ILE A 38 -5.63 -5.64 -9.44
C ILE A 38 -7.14 -5.87 -9.40
N PHE A 39 -7.87 -5.04 -8.64
CA PHE A 39 -9.32 -5.10 -8.55
C PHE A 39 -10.00 -4.88 -9.91
N VAL A 40 -9.60 -3.83 -10.65
CA VAL A 40 -10.16 -3.51 -11.97
C VAL A 40 -9.87 -4.61 -12.98
N VAL A 41 -8.67 -5.18 -13.00
CA VAL A 41 -8.33 -6.32 -13.87
C VAL A 41 -9.20 -7.53 -13.53
N GLY A 42 -9.43 -7.81 -12.24
CA GLY A 42 -10.34 -8.87 -11.79
C GLY A 42 -11.75 -8.69 -12.33
N VAL A 43 -12.31 -7.49 -12.18
CA VAL A 43 -13.65 -7.13 -12.70
C VAL A 43 -13.71 -7.28 -14.23
N ILE A 44 -12.70 -6.81 -14.96
CA ILE A 44 -12.66 -6.96 -16.43
C ILE A 44 -12.65 -8.43 -16.84
N LEU A 45 -11.87 -9.28 -16.15
CA LEU A 45 -11.80 -10.70 -16.45
C LEU A 45 -13.13 -11.42 -16.19
N GLU A 46 -13.80 -11.10 -15.08
CA GLU A 46 -15.14 -11.63 -14.77
C GLU A 46 -16.19 -11.20 -15.81
N LEU A 47 -16.21 -9.91 -16.18
CA LEU A 47 -17.19 -9.38 -17.14
C LEU A 47 -16.93 -9.87 -18.57
N SER A 48 -15.67 -10.08 -18.95
CA SER A 48 -15.30 -10.54 -20.29
C SER A 48 -15.50 -12.04 -20.47
N ASN A 49 -15.54 -12.82 -19.38
CA ASN A 49 -15.70 -14.27 -19.39
C ASN A 49 -16.83 -14.67 -18.44
N PRO A 50 -18.11 -14.52 -18.83
CA PRO A 50 -19.25 -14.74 -17.94
C PRO A 50 -19.43 -16.21 -17.51
N ASP A 51 -18.75 -17.15 -18.16
CA ASP A 51 -18.76 -18.56 -17.79
C ASP A 51 -18.08 -18.80 -16.44
N LEU A 52 -18.87 -19.09 -15.40
CA LEU A 52 -18.41 -19.35 -14.02
C LEU A 52 -17.41 -20.52 -13.91
N ARG A 53 -17.39 -21.43 -14.88
CA ARG A 53 -16.43 -22.56 -14.92
C ARG A 53 -15.13 -22.23 -15.67
N SER A 54 -15.04 -21.06 -16.29
CA SER A 54 -13.83 -20.63 -16.98
C SER A 54 -12.73 -20.31 -15.97
N ASP A 55 -11.53 -20.83 -16.20
CA ASP A 55 -10.35 -20.54 -15.38
C ASP A 55 -10.07 -19.02 -15.31
N LEU A 56 -10.39 -18.29 -16.39
CA LEU A 56 -10.25 -16.83 -16.44
C LEU A 56 -11.27 -16.11 -15.55
N ASN A 57 -12.50 -16.63 -15.44
CA ASN A 57 -13.51 -16.09 -14.54
C ASN A 57 -13.10 -16.33 -13.08
N GLN A 58 -12.63 -17.54 -12.75
CA GLN A 58 -12.13 -17.86 -11.41
C GLN A 58 -10.92 -17.01 -11.02
N LEU A 59 -9.99 -16.81 -11.95
CA LEU A 59 -8.86 -15.88 -11.76
C LEU A 59 -9.36 -14.45 -11.56
N GLY A 60 -10.37 -14.01 -12.32
CA GLY A 60 -11.03 -12.73 -12.14
C GLY A 60 -11.58 -12.55 -10.73
N GLY A 61 -12.36 -13.53 -10.26
CA GLY A 61 -12.90 -13.59 -8.89
C GLY A 61 -11.82 -13.53 -7.82
N PHE A 62 -10.73 -14.29 -8.01
CA PHE A 62 -9.59 -14.26 -7.10
C PHE A 62 -8.93 -12.88 -7.05
N LEU A 63 -8.64 -12.27 -8.21
CA LEU A 63 -8.03 -10.93 -8.29
C LEU A 63 -8.94 -9.85 -7.72
N ASN A 64 -10.25 -9.97 -7.93
CA ASN A 64 -11.25 -9.05 -7.39
C ASN A 64 -11.26 -9.09 -5.85
N ILE A 65 -11.38 -10.29 -5.27
CA ILE A 65 -11.31 -10.49 -3.81
C ILE A 65 -9.96 -10.04 -3.25
N ALA A 66 -8.86 -10.40 -3.90
CA ALA A 66 -7.51 -10.01 -3.49
C ALA A 66 -7.31 -8.49 -3.54
N GLY A 67 -7.72 -7.83 -4.62
CA GLY A 67 -7.61 -6.38 -4.79
C GLY A 67 -8.47 -5.61 -3.79
N PHE A 68 -9.73 -6.03 -3.59
CA PHE A 68 -10.63 -5.40 -2.63
C PHE A 68 -10.15 -5.57 -1.18
N SER A 69 -9.76 -6.79 -0.80
CA SER A 69 -9.22 -7.04 0.54
C SER A 69 -7.90 -6.32 0.78
N ALA A 70 -7.02 -6.21 -0.23
CA ALA A 70 -5.79 -5.45 -0.15
C ALA A 70 -6.02 -3.95 0.02
N LEU A 71 -7.10 -3.39 -0.54
CA LEU A 71 -7.46 -1.99 -0.31
C LEU A 71 -7.81 -1.72 1.15
N ILE A 72 -8.62 -2.59 1.75
CA ILE A 72 -9.04 -2.47 3.16
C ILE A 72 -7.86 -2.74 4.09
N ALA A 73 -7.13 -3.84 3.87
CA ALA A 73 -5.97 -4.22 4.68
C ALA A 73 -4.81 -3.23 4.51
N GLY A 74 -4.71 -2.57 3.36
CA GLY A 74 -3.67 -1.58 3.03
C GLY A 74 -3.91 -0.19 3.62
N LEU A 75 -5.07 0.08 4.23
CA LEU A 75 -5.37 1.39 4.82
C LEU A 75 -4.36 1.82 5.91
N PRO A 76 -3.96 0.94 6.86
CA PRO A 76 -2.93 1.27 7.85
C PRO A 76 -1.58 1.60 7.22
N LEU A 77 -1.22 0.95 6.11
CA LEU A 77 0.05 1.17 5.38
C LEU A 77 0.11 2.56 4.71
N LEU A 78 -1.03 3.23 4.50
CA LEU A 78 -1.08 4.62 4.01
C LEU A 78 -0.48 5.63 4.98
N PHE A 79 -0.52 5.33 6.29
CA PHE A 79 -0.02 6.23 7.34
C PHE A 79 1.44 5.98 7.69
N VAL A 80 2.00 4.87 7.22
CA VAL A 80 3.38 4.49 7.52
C VAL A 80 4.34 5.26 6.59
N PRO A 81 5.36 5.94 7.15
CA PRO A 81 6.31 6.69 6.35
C PRO A 81 7.15 5.77 5.45
N LEU A 82 7.42 6.17 4.20
CA LEU A 82 8.12 5.35 3.19
C LEU A 82 9.53 4.85 3.59
N ARG A 83 10.12 5.39 4.65
CA ARG A 83 11.44 4.99 5.17
C ARG A 83 11.37 3.68 5.97
N VAL A 84 10.19 3.30 6.46
CA VAL A 84 9.99 2.12 7.30
C VAL A 84 9.54 0.95 6.44
N LEU A 85 10.46 0.03 6.10
CA LEU A 85 10.14 -1.16 5.29
C LEU A 85 9.72 -2.37 6.13
N TRP A 86 10.11 -2.40 7.40
CA TRP A 86 9.83 -3.55 8.28
C TRP A 86 8.33 -3.78 8.47
N VAL A 87 7.52 -2.72 8.43
CA VAL A 87 6.05 -2.85 8.50
C VAL A 87 5.50 -3.59 7.28
N ASP A 88 6.07 -3.36 6.10
CA ASP A 88 5.67 -4.07 4.88
C ASP A 88 6.02 -5.56 5.00
N ALA A 89 7.22 -5.88 5.50
CA ALA A 89 7.64 -7.25 5.76
C ALA A 89 6.73 -7.95 6.79
N CYS A 90 6.34 -7.26 7.88
CA CYS A 90 5.39 -7.80 8.85
C CYS A 90 4.04 -8.10 8.20
N PHE A 91 3.52 -7.19 7.35
CA PHE A 91 2.28 -7.40 6.62
C PHE A 91 2.33 -8.62 5.70
N ILE A 92 3.44 -8.80 4.98
CA ILE A 92 3.66 -9.97 4.10
C ILE A 92 3.70 -11.25 4.92
N VAL A 93 4.51 -11.31 5.98
CA VAL A 93 4.70 -12.53 6.78
C VAL A 93 3.41 -12.92 7.52
N ILE A 94 2.76 -11.95 8.17
CA ILE A 94 1.50 -12.19 8.89
C ILE A 94 0.40 -12.57 7.90
N GLY A 95 0.29 -11.86 6.77
CA GLY A 95 -0.68 -12.16 5.74
C GLY A 95 -0.52 -13.57 5.18
N LEU A 96 0.71 -13.94 4.82
CA LEU A 96 1.03 -15.28 4.32
C LEU A 96 0.71 -16.36 5.36
N ALA A 97 1.11 -16.15 6.63
CA ALA A 97 0.84 -17.09 7.71
C ALA A 97 -0.67 -17.28 7.93
N LEU A 98 -1.46 -16.19 7.92
CA LEU A 98 -2.92 -16.25 8.03
C LEU A 98 -3.53 -16.99 6.85
N THR A 99 -3.14 -16.67 5.62
CA THR A 99 -3.68 -17.33 4.42
C THR A 99 -3.38 -18.82 4.40
N LEU A 100 -2.16 -19.24 4.74
CA LEU A 100 -1.77 -20.65 4.79
C LEU A 100 -2.47 -21.40 5.92
N TYR A 101 -2.51 -20.79 7.12
CA TYR A 101 -3.13 -21.39 8.29
C TYR A 101 -4.63 -21.60 8.06
N PHE A 102 -5.37 -20.54 7.73
CA PHE A 102 -6.82 -20.61 7.54
C PHE A 102 -7.22 -21.32 6.24
N GLY A 103 -6.37 -21.29 5.22
CA GLY A 103 -6.57 -22.05 3.98
C GLY A 103 -6.56 -23.56 4.19
N SER A 104 -5.88 -24.03 5.24
CA SER A 104 -5.86 -25.46 5.60
C SER A 104 -7.17 -25.96 6.21
N PHE A 105 -8.08 -25.05 6.58
CA PHE A 105 -9.38 -25.35 7.21
C PHE A 105 -10.58 -25.02 6.30
N LEU A 106 -10.38 -25.00 4.98
CA LEU A 106 -11.36 -24.64 3.94
C LEU A 106 -12.50 -25.68 3.79
N ASP A 107 -13.15 -26.07 4.88
CA ASP A 107 -14.39 -26.88 4.85
C ASP A 107 -15.65 -26.01 4.63
N GLY A 108 -15.49 -24.75 4.22
CA GLY A 108 -16.58 -23.84 3.82
C GLY A 108 -17.61 -23.47 4.90
N SER A 109 -17.56 -24.13 6.07
CA SER A 109 -18.62 -24.13 7.07
C SER A 109 -18.54 -22.95 8.05
N TYR A 110 -17.40 -22.24 8.08
CA TYR A 110 -17.14 -21.19 9.05
C TYR A 110 -16.87 -19.85 8.38
N ILE A 111 -17.90 -19.01 8.32
CA ILE A 111 -17.86 -17.64 7.77
C ILE A 111 -16.71 -16.82 8.37
N PHE A 112 -16.44 -16.98 9.68
CA PHE A 112 -15.33 -16.30 10.36
C PHE A 112 -13.95 -16.73 9.85
N LEU A 113 -13.73 -18.02 9.55
CA LEU A 113 -12.44 -18.47 9.00
C LEU A 113 -12.20 -17.86 7.61
N ASN A 114 -13.24 -17.75 6.78
CA ASN A 114 -13.15 -17.13 5.47
C ASN A 114 -12.81 -15.63 5.57
N LEU A 115 -13.31 -14.92 6.58
CA LEU A 115 -12.94 -13.52 6.84
C LEU A 115 -11.45 -13.37 7.16
N PHE A 116 -10.89 -14.24 8.01
CA PHE A 116 -9.46 -14.22 8.32
C PHE A 116 -8.60 -14.61 7.12
N LEU A 117 -9.07 -15.53 6.28
CA LEU A 117 -8.41 -15.88 5.02
C LEU A 117 -8.34 -14.67 4.07
N ILE A 118 -9.47 -13.98 3.86
CA ILE A 118 -9.56 -12.79 3.00
C ILE A 118 -8.69 -11.66 3.57
N LEU A 119 -8.71 -11.46 4.89
CA LEU A 119 -7.84 -10.49 5.55
C LEU A 119 -6.35 -10.82 5.35
N GLY A 120 -5.97 -12.08 5.54
CA GLY A 120 -4.60 -12.56 5.32
C GLY A 120 -4.14 -12.32 3.88
N LEU A 121 -4.99 -12.65 2.91
CA LEU A 121 -4.71 -12.42 1.50
C LEU A 121 -4.53 -10.93 1.20
N GLY A 122 -5.42 -10.09 1.73
CA GLY A 122 -5.33 -8.63 1.61
C GLY A 122 -4.06 -8.07 2.25
N MET A 123 -3.67 -8.55 3.43
CA MET A 123 -2.43 -8.14 4.10
C MET A 123 -1.18 -8.55 3.31
N PHE A 124 -1.18 -9.75 2.74
CA PHE A 124 -0.09 -10.25 1.92
C PHE A 124 0.08 -9.42 0.64
N VAL A 125 -1.00 -9.24 -0.12
CA VAL A 125 -1.00 -8.48 -1.38
C VAL A 125 -0.65 -7.03 -1.13
N SER A 126 -1.27 -6.38 -0.13
CA SER A 126 -0.94 -4.99 0.23
C SER A 126 0.51 -4.86 0.70
N GLY A 127 1.02 -5.80 1.51
CA GLY A 127 2.43 -5.80 1.92
C GLY A 127 3.39 -5.81 0.72
N ILE A 128 3.12 -6.66 -0.29
CA ILE A 128 3.94 -6.73 -1.51
C ILE A 128 3.85 -5.43 -2.33
N THR A 129 2.65 -4.93 -2.59
CA THR A 129 2.45 -3.71 -3.40
C THR A 129 3.08 -2.48 -2.76
N TYR A 130 2.97 -2.32 -1.43
CA TYR A 130 3.63 -1.22 -0.71
C TYR A 130 5.15 -1.39 -0.66
N ALA A 131 5.65 -2.61 -0.47
CA ALA A 131 7.09 -2.89 -0.52
C ALA A 131 7.69 -2.54 -1.89
N LEU A 132 7.01 -2.93 -2.98
CA LEU A 132 7.40 -2.60 -4.35
C LEU A 132 7.38 -1.07 -4.58
N ARG A 133 6.28 -0.40 -4.21
CA ARG A 133 6.16 1.07 -4.35
C ARG A 133 7.24 1.82 -3.58
N ARG A 134 7.53 1.43 -2.33
CA ARG A 134 8.59 2.05 -1.53
C ARG A 134 9.98 1.77 -2.10
N SER A 135 10.21 0.58 -2.65
CA SER A 135 11.48 0.22 -3.29
C SER A 135 11.70 1.03 -4.58
N LEU A 136 10.66 1.19 -5.41
CA LEU A 136 10.69 2.05 -6.59
C LEU A 136 10.93 3.51 -6.20
N ALA A 137 10.16 4.04 -5.24
CA ALA A 137 10.29 5.43 -4.79
C ALA A 137 11.70 5.75 -4.26
N ARG A 138 12.37 4.79 -3.58
CA ARG A 138 13.77 4.96 -3.16
C ARG A 138 14.73 5.12 -4.33
N ARG A 139 14.53 4.37 -5.42
CA ARG A 139 15.37 4.45 -6.62
C ARG A 139 15.19 5.75 -7.40
N PHE A 140 14.02 6.37 -7.36
CA PHE A 140 13.75 7.65 -8.04
C PHE A 140 14.06 8.90 -7.20
N VAL A 141 14.26 8.74 -5.88
CA VAL A 141 14.57 9.84 -4.94
C VAL A 141 16.06 9.86 -4.54
N ALA A 142 16.77 8.74 -4.68
CA ALA A 142 18.23 8.63 -4.58
C ALA A 142 18.90 9.24 -5.82
#